data_AF-A0A932N798-F1
#
_entry.id   AF-A0A932N798-F1
#
_cell.length_a   1.000
_cell.length_b   1.000
_cell.length_c   1.000
_cell.angle_alpha   90.00
_cell.angle_beta   90.00
_cell.angle_gamma   90.00
#
_symmetry.space_group_name_H-M   'P 1'
#
loop_
_entity.id
_entity.type
_entity.pdbx_description
1 polymer ?
#
loop_
_entity_poly.entity_id
_entity_poly.type
_entity_poly.pdbx_seq_one_letter_code
_entity_poly.pdbx_strand_id
1 'polypeptide(L)'
;MTHLDDIAFNEYLDSALDPARHAEVEAHLAACPDCAARLAGLRALFAALESLPDVPLERDLSSSVVTALRKSRGMSDSAKALRLRPTLRFAFAAQALAALILLAIALPFATQATLWEQV
;
A
#
# COMPACT_ATOMS: atom_id res chain seq x y z
N MET A 1 9.28 22.20 -35.85
CA MET A 1 8.40 21.28 -35.10
C MET A 1 9.18 20.82 -33.89
N THR A 2 8.58 20.85 -32.71
CA THR A 2 9.24 20.46 -31.44
C THR A 2 9.30 18.93 -31.36
N HIS A 3 10.50 18.36 -31.24
CA HIS A 3 10.72 16.91 -31.05
C HIS A 3 10.46 16.49 -29.60
N LEU A 4 10.34 15.18 -29.36
CA LEU A 4 10.35 14.64 -28.00
C LEU A 4 11.68 14.91 -27.31
N ASP A 5 11.59 15.26 -26.02
CA ASP A 5 12.74 15.28 -25.12
C ASP A 5 13.10 13.88 -24.62
N ASP A 6 14.25 13.78 -23.97
CA ASP A 6 14.81 12.52 -23.50
C ASP A 6 14.01 11.91 -22.35
N ILE A 7 13.33 12.74 -21.56
CA ILE A 7 12.47 12.28 -20.45
C ILE A 7 11.28 11.53 -21.04
N ALA A 8 10.60 12.09 -22.04
CA ALA A 8 9.47 11.46 -22.70
C ALA A 8 9.84 10.12 -23.37
N PHE A 9 11.05 10.02 -23.96
CA PHE A 9 11.53 8.74 -24.50
C PHE A 9 11.72 7.69 -23.40
N ASN A 10 12.36 8.05 -22.29
CA ASN A 10 12.63 7.12 -21.20
C ASN A 10 11.33 6.69 -20.50
N GLU A 11 10.44 7.63 -20.18
CA GLU A 11 9.15 7.32 -19.57
C GLU A 11 8.29 6.43 -20.48
N TYR A 12 8.34 6.64 -21.79
CA TYR A 12 7.66 5.78 -22.76
C TYR A 12 8.27 4.36 -22.78
N LEU A 13 9.59 4.24 -22.79
CA LEU A 13 10.30 2.94 -22.75
C LEU A 13 10.04 2.19 -21.44
N ASP A 14 9.98 2.90 -20.32
CA ASP A 14 9.74 2.36 -18.98
C ASP A 14 8.25 2.05 -18.72
N SER A 15 7.36 2.32 -19.68
CA SER A 15 5.90 2.22 -19.52
C SER A 15 5.38 3.04 -18.32
N ALA A 16 6.00 4.19 -18.06
CA ALA A 16 5.75 5.06 -16.92
C ALA A 16 4.81 6.25 -17.23
N LEU A 17 4.41 6.41 -18.49
CA LEU A 17 3.46 7.45 -18.91
C LEU A 17 2.03 7.11 -18.50
N ASP A 18 1.26 8.14 -18.14
CA ASP A 18 -0.20 8.00 -18.03
C ASP A 18 -0.85 7.76 -19.42
N PRO A 19 -2.08 7.24 -19.48
CA PRO A 19 -2.72 6.91 -20.75
C PRO A 19 -2.88 8.06 -21.74
N ALA A 20 -3.13 9.29 -21.24
CA ALA A 20 -3.30 10.45 -22.11
C ALA A 20 -1.95 10.85 -22.72
N ARG A 21 -0.92 10.92 -21.90
CA ARG A 21 0.43 11.24 -22.35
C ARG A 21 1.01 10.18 -23.28
N HIS A 22 0.73 8.90 -23.02
CA HIS A 22 1.11 7.80 -23.90
C HIS A 22 0.49 7.97 -25.31
N ALA A 23 -0.80 8.32 -25.39
CA ALA A 23 -1.46 8.55 -26.68
C ALA A 23 -0.87 9.74 -27.45
N GLU A 24 -0.49 10.82 -26.76
CA GLU A 24 0.20 11.97 -27.37
C GLU A 24 1.57 11.59 -27.95
N VAL A 25 2.35 10.81 -27.19
CA VAL A 25 3.66 10.32 -27.63
C VAL A 25 3.52 9.41 -28.84
N GLU A 26 2.57 8.47 -28.83
CA GLU A 26 2.29 7.60 -29.97
C GLU A 26 1.88 8.39 -31.23
N ALA A 27 0.99 9.38 -31.07
CA ALA A 27 0.60 10.24 -32.18
C ALA A 27 1.79 11.01 -32.77
N HIS A 28 2.71 11.50 -31.91
CA HIS A 28 3.93 12.14 -32.38
C HIS A 28 4.86 11.16 -33.08
N LEU A 29 5.08 9.97 -32.54
CA LEU A 29 5.94 8.95 -33.15
C LEU A 29 5.41 8.50 -34.52
N ALA A 30 4.09 8.45 -34.69
CA ALA A 30 3.47 8.19 -35.99
C ALA A 30 3.67 9.33 -37.01
N ALA A 31 3.77 10.57 -36.54
CA ALA A 31 3.90 11.76 -37.40
C ALA A 31 5.36 12.21 -37.64
N CYS A 32 6.31 11.83 -36.78
CA CYS A 32 7.70 12.30 -36.81
C CYS A 32 8.68 11.14 -37.05
N PRO A 33 9.22 10.98 -38.28
CA PRO A 33 10.13 9.89 -38.61
C PRO A 33 11.46 9.96 -37.84
N ASP A 34 11.96 11.16 -37.51
CA ASP A 34 13.21 11.32 -36.76
C ASP A 34 13.08 10.79 -35.32
N CYS A 35 11.96 11.10 -34.66
CA CYS A 35 11.67 10.59 -33.32
C CYS A 35 11.41 9.08 -33.34
N ALA A 36 10.74 8.55 -34.37
CA ALA A 36 10.54 7.12 -34.54
C ALA A 36 11.88 6.37 -34.76
N ALA A 37 12.78 6.92 -35.58
CA ALA A 37 14.11 6.36 -35.81
C ALA A 37 14.95 6.37 -34.52
N ARG A 38 14.89 7.47 -33.75
CA ARG A 38 15.56 7.56 -32.45
C ARG A 38 15.04 6.50 -31.47
N LEU A 39 13.72 6.34 -31.36
CA LEU A 39 13.11 5.31 -30.52
C LEU A 39 13.55 3.89 -30.94
N ALA A 40 13.60 3.62 -32.25
CA ALA A 40 14.07 2.33 -32.76
C ALA A 40 15.54 2.07 -32.35
N GLY A 41 16.40 3.10 -32.42
CA GLY A 41 17.78 3.03 -31.95
C GLY A 41 17.88 2.73 -30.45
N LEU A 42 17.07 3.39 -29.62
CA LEU A 42 17.02 3.13 -28.17
C LEU A 42 16.55 1.70 -27.87
N ARG A 43 15.50 1.23 -28.55
CA ARG A 43 15.00 -0.16 -28.41
C ARG A 43 16.08 -1.18 -28.80
N ALA A 44 16.81 -0.95 -29.88
CA ALA A 44 17.91 -1.81 -30.31
C ALA A 44 19.05 -1.84 -29.28
N LEU A 45 19.39 -0.68 -28.69
CA LEU A 45 20.37 -0.60 -27.60
C LEU A 45 19.93 -1.44 -26.39
N PHE A 46 18.69 -1.29 -25.92
CA PHE A 46 18.20 -2.06 -24.78
C PHE A 46 18.14 -3.57 -25.07
N ALA A 47 17.72 -3.97 -26.27
CA ALA A 47 17.75 -5.37 -26.68
C ALA A 47 19.18 -5.93 -26.70
N ALA A 48 20.16 -5.13 -27.14
CA ALA A 48 21.57 -5.51 -27.06
C ALA A 48 22.03 -5.65 -25.60
N LEU A 49 21.63 -4.73 -24.72
CA LEU A 49 21.96 -4.79 -23.29
C LEU A 49 21.37 -6.02 -22.60
N GLU A 50 20.13 -6.37 -22.92
CA GLU A 50 19.43 -7.55 -22.38
C GLU A 50 20.04 -8.87 -22.89
N SER A 51 20.73 -8.83 -24.04
CA SER A 51 21.45 -10.00 -24.58
C SER A 51 22.81 -10.26 -23.94
N LEU A 52 23.29 -9.39 -23.04
CA LEU A 52 24.54 -9.64 -22.33
C LEU A 52 24.42 -10.91 -21.47
N PRO A 53 25.52 -11.68 -21.36
CA PRO A 53 25.53 -12.85 -20.47
C PRO A 53 25.38 -12.41 -19.02
N ASP A 54 24.60 -13.19 -18.26
CA ASP A 54 24.52 -13.02 -16.81
C ASP A 54 25.91 -13.21 -16.18
N VAL A 55 26.31 -12.24 -15.36
CA VAL A 55 27.54 -12.30 -14.58
C VAL A 55 27.18 -12.83 -13.19
N PRO A 56 27.82 -13.91 -12.71
CA PRO A 56 27.59 -14.40 -11.36
C PRO A 56 27.99 -13.33 -10.34
N LEU A 57 27.10 -13.07 -9.38
CA LEU A 57 27.41 -12.19 -8.26
C LEU A 57 28.47 -12.83 -7.36
N GLU A 58 29.49 -12.09 -6.95
CA GLU A 58 30.49 -12.57 -5.97
C GLU A 58 29.86 -12.91 -4.61
N ARG A 59 28.76 -12.24 -4.27
CA ARG A 59 28.03 -12.43 -3.02
C ARG A 59 26.53 -12.45 -3.29
N ASP A 60 25.88 -13.52 -2.86
CA ASP A 60 24.42 -13.62 -2.91
C ASP A 60 23.78 -12.94 -1.69
N LEU A 61 23.13 -11.80 -1.94
CA LEU A 61 22.39 -11.03 -0.92
C LEU A 61 20.89 -11.35 -0.89
N SER A 62 20.40 -12.21 -1.78
CA SER A 62 18.96 -12.47 -1.96
C SER A 62 18.29 -12.92 -0.66
N SER A 63 18.92 -13.87 0.05
CA SER A 63 18.43 -14.39 1.33
C SER A 63 18.31 -13.31 2.40
N SER A 64 19.31 -12.43 2.51
CA SER A 64 19.34 -11.34 3.48
C SER A 64 18.28 -10.28 3.16
N VAL A 65 18.14 -9.91 1.89
CA VAL A 65 17.13 -8.95 1.42
C VAL A 65 15.72 -9.51 1.62
N VAL A 66 15.45 -10.75 1.24
CA VAL A 66 14.15 -11.40 1.43
C VAL A 66 13.79 -11.47 2.92
N THR A 67 14.76 -11.79 3.78
CA THR A 67 14.57 -11.82 5.23
C THR A 67 14.24 -10.43 5.78
N ALA A 68 14.98 -9.39 5.34
CA ALA A 68 14.72 -8.01 5.73
C ALA A 68 13.32 -7.54 5.29
N LEU A 69 12.91 -7.84 4.04
CA LEU A 69 11.59 -7.49 3.52
C LEU A 69 10.45 -8.16 4.30
N ARG A 70 10.61 -9.44 4.68
CA ARG A 70 9.63 -10.14 5.54
C ARG A 70 9.50 -9.50 6.91
N LYS A 71 10.61 -9.10 7.53
CA LYS A 71 10.61 -8.40 8.83
C LYS A 71 9.88 -7.06 8.74
N SER A 72 10.16 -6.26 7.70
CA SER A 72 9.49 -4.97 7.46
C SER A 72 7.99 -5.12 7.20
N ARG A 73 7.56 -6.17 6.47
CA ARG A 73 6.13 -6.48 6.29
C ARG A 73 5.45 -6.96 7.58
N GLY A 74 6.11 -7.80 8.37
CA GLY A 74 5.60 -8.28 9.65
C GLY A 74 5.35 -7.15 10.67
N MET A 75 6.15 -6.07 10.63
CA MET A 75 5.91 -4.87 11.44
C MET A 75 4.61 -4.13 11.05
N SER A 76 4.19 -4.20 9.79
CA SER A 76 2.89 -3.65 9.35
C SER A 76 1.73 -4.52 9.82
N ASP A 77 1.88 -5.85 9.80
CA ASP A 77 0.88 -6.77 10.36
C ASP A 77 0.79 -6.75 11.89
N SER A 78 1.80 -6.22 12.60
CA SER A 78 1.68 -5.93 14.04
C SER A 78 0.61 -4.87 14.36
N ALA A 79 0.25 -4.00 13.41
CA ALA A 79 -0.94 -3.16 13.55
C ALA A 79 -2.23 -3.99 13.53
N LYS A 80 -2.25 -5.15 12.86
CA LYS A 80 -3.33 -6.15 12.98
C LYS A 80 -3.21 -7.02 14.23
N ALA A 81 -2.03 -7.16 14.85
CA ALA A 81 -1.90 -7.82 16.16
C ALA A 81 -2.55 -7.01 17.29
N LEU A 82 -2.79 -5.71 17.07
CA LEU A 82 -3.70 -4.88 17.87
C LEU A 82 -5.19 -5.03 17.44
N ARG A 83 -5.55 -5.99 16.58
CA ARG A 83 -6.94 -6.44 16.46
C ARG A 83 -7.25 -7.35 17.65
N LEU A 84 -7.55 -6.69 18.77
CA LEU A 84 -8.10 -7.19 20.04
C LEU A 84 -7.73 -8.63 20.40
N ARG A 85 -6.72 -8.75 21.27
CA ARG A 85 -6.49 -9.98 22.06
C ARG A 85 -7.86 -10.44 22.62
N PRO A 86 -8.25 -11.71 22.47
CA PRO A 86 -9.57 -12.20 22.89
C PRO A 86 -9.84 -11.93 24.38
N THR A 87 -8.79 -11.89 25.20
CA THR A 87 -8.86 -11.51 26.62
C THR A 87 -9.40 -10.08 26.84
N LEU A 88 -9.07 -9.12 25.97
CA LEU A 88 -9.61 -7.77 26.05
C LEU A 88 -11.11 -7.76 25.70
N ARG A 89 -11.55 -8.59 24.75
CA ARG A 89 -13.00 -8.74 24.43
C ARG A 89 -13.77 -9.27 25.63
N PHE A 90 -13.25 -10.29 26.31
CA PHE A 90 -13.87 -10.82 27.52
C PHE A 90 -13.85 -9.82 28.68
N ALA A 91 -12.78 -9.04 28.84
CA ALA A 91 -12.71 -7.98 29.85
C ALA A 91 -13.79 -6.90 29.64
N PHE A 92 -13.96 -6.41 28.40
CA PHE A 92 -15.02 -5.45 28.09
C PHE A 92 -16.43 -6.03 28.27
N ALA A 93 -16.65 -7.29 27.89
CA ALA A 93 -17.94 -7.95 28.08
C ALA A 93 -18.29 -8.12 29.57
N ALA A 94 -17.32 -8.55 30.39
CA ALA A 94 -17.51 -8.69 31.84
C ALA A 94 -17.82 -7.34 32.51
N GLN A 95 -17.15 -6.27 32.07
CA GLN A 95 -17.36 -4.93 32.62
C GLN A 95 -18.73 -4.35 32.24
N ALA A 96 -19.21 -4.60 31.01
CA ALA A 96 -20.56 -4.21 30.60
C ALA A 96 -21.64 -4.94 31.41
N LEU A 97 -21.46 -6.24 31.67
CA LEU A 97 -22.37 -7.03 32.51
C LEU A 97 -22.39 -6.50 33.95
N ALA A 98 -21.22 -6.23 34.54
CA ALA A 98 -21.14 -5.66 35.87
C ALA A 98 -21.84 -4.30 35.97
N ALA A 99 -21.67 -3.42 34.97
CA ALA A 99 -22.36 -2.14 34.92
C ALA A 99 -23.89 -2.29 34.82
N LEU A 100 -24.39 -3.22 34.01
CA LEU A 100 -25.83 -3.51 33.92
C LEU A 100 -26.39 -4.06 35.23
N ILE A 101 -25.66 -4.94 35.90
CA ILE A 101 -26.04 -5.48 37.23
C ILE A 101 -26.12 -4.35 38.26
N LEU A 102 -25.11 -3.47 38.31
CA LEU A 102 -25.11 -2.32 39.21
C LEU A 102 -26.27 -1.36 38.92
N LEU A 103 -26.57 -1.10 37.65
CA LEU A 103 -27.71 -0.27 37.26
C LEU A 103 -29.04 -0.91 37.70
N ALA A 104 -29.21 -2.22 37.47
CA ALA A 104 -30.40 -2.96 37.86
C ALA A 104 -30.62 -2.96 39.39
N ILE A 105 -29.54 -3.00 40.18
CA ILE A 105 -29.59 -2.93 41.64
C ILE A 105 -29.89 -1.50 42.12
N ALA A 106 -29.33 -0.48 41.46
CA ALA A 106 -29.49 0.92 41.86
C ALA A 106 -30.87 1.51 41.51
N LEU A 107 -31.47 1.09 40.39
CA LEU A 107 -32.79 1.54 39.93
C LEU A 107 -33.92 1.43 40.98
N PRO A 108 -34.13 0.28 41.64
CA PRO A 108 -35.18 0.15 42.66
C PRO A 108 -34.90 1.02 43.90
N PHE A 109 -33.63 1.18 44.28
CA PHE A 109 -33.24 2.07 45.39
C PHE A 109 -33.53 3.54 45.10
N ALA A 110 -33.28 3.98 43.86
CA ALA A 110 -33.60 5.35 43.44
C ALA A 110 -35.12 5.59 43.41
N THR A 111 -35.92 4.61 42.97
CA THR A 111 -37.39 4.74 42.96
C THR A 111 -38.01 4.68 44.36
N GLN A 112 -37.45 3.89 45.27
CA GLN A 112 -37.84 3.87 46.68
C GLN A 112 -37.48 5.20 47.36
N ALA A 113 -36.40 5.84 46.91
CA ALA A 113 -36.01 7.14 47.44
C ALA A 113 -36.97 8.27 47.03
N THR A 114 -37.54 8.21 45.83
CA THR A 114 -38.52 9.21 45.38
C THR A 114 -39.91 9.05 46.01
N LEU A 115 -40.21 7.92 46.66
CA LEU A 115 -41.52 7.66 47.27
C LEU A 115 -41.65 8.19 48.71
N TRP A 116 -40.55 8.44 49.42
CA TRP A 116 -40.58 9.05 50.76
C TRP A 116 -40.68 10.59 50.73
N GLU A 117 -40.53 11.23 49.57
CA GLU A 117 -40.63 12.69 49.44
C GLU A 117 -42.07 13.18 49.15
N GLN A 118 -43.04 12.26 49.09
CA GLN A 118 -44.48 12.54 48.86
C GLN A 118 -45.41 12.17 50.04
N VAL A 119 -44.87 11.83 51.21
CA VAL A 119 -45.62 11.60 52.46
C VAL A 119 -45.08 12.51 53.54
#